data_AF-A0A836SKV3-F1
#
_entry.id   AF-A0A836SKV3-F1
#
_cell.length_a   1.000
_cell.length_b   1.000
_cell.length_c   1.000
_cell.angle_alpha   90.00
_cell.angle_beta   90.00
_cell.angle_gamma   90.00
#
_symmetry.space_group_name_H-M   'P 1'
#
loop_
_entity.id
_entity.type
_entity.pdbx_description
1 polymer ?
#
loop_
_entity_poly.entity_id
_entity_poly.type
_entity_poly.pdbx_seq_one_letter_code
_entity_poly.pdbx_strand_id
1 'polypeptide(L)'
;MRLLFFGDGTWATQSLLRLAQEGRELLGVVTRVKPSDPELLESAQALGLPLFQPTKVNTPEFVAQVAALRPDLNLSVSYDQILRRPILESAPQGFINFHAGKLPCYRGRNVLNWALINGEKEIGLTAHYVNEEIDTGDIILQRTLPIAWTDGYGDLLERVVAAFPDLVADAVSLIANGAVEPQPQAHLHGTYFSKRQNGDEWLDWSQSSRNIYNKIRAITHPGPGARTLLDGQVVTIWRAFYDPGWPTDIATPGQVVGCSPNEGVVVKTGVQTILRQELKLKNSQYHRTPKWPIGNRLGLNLMIFARWKLADLENVTA
;
A
#
# COMPACT_ATOMS: atom_id res chain seq x y z
N MET A 1 -1.09 -24.89 -19.85
CA MET A 1 -1.95 -23.74 -19.53
C MET A 1 -1.19 -22.48 -19.90
N ARG A 2 -1.76 -21.69 -20.81
CA ARG A 2 -1.16 -20.50 -21.44
C ARG A 2 -1.52 -19.26 -20.64
N LEU A 3 -0.53 -18.53 -20.14
CA LEU A 3 -0.72 -17.44 -19.18
C LEU A 3 -0.41 -16.10 -19.82
N LEU A 4 -1.31 -15.13 -19.70
CA LEU A 4 -1.00 -13.73 -19.98
C LEU A 4 -0.90 -12.96 -18.65
N PHE A 5 0.24 -12.31 -18.44
CA PHE A 5 0.60 -11.73 -17.15
C PHE A 5 0.46 -10.20 -17.18
N PHE A 6 -0.44 -9.64 -16.38
CA PHE A 6 -0.62 -8.21 -16.18
C PHE A 6 -0.01 -7.82 -14.85
N GLY A 7 0.90 -6.85 -14.83
CA GLY A 7 1.46 -6.44 -13.54
C GLY A 7 2.44 -5.28 -13.59
N ASP A 8 2.88 -4.92 -12.38
CA ASP A 8 3.88 -3.88 -12.15
C ASP A 8 4.49 -4.00 -10.75
N GLY A 9 5.73 -3.55 -10.59
CA GLY A 9 6.46 -3.56 -9.32
C GLY A 9 7.12 -4.90 -8.97
N THR A 10 7.97 -4.88 -7.95
CA THR A 10 8.82 -6.02 -7.57
C THR A 10 8.05 -7.32 -7.26
N TRP A 11 6.86 -7.27 -6.65
CA TRP A 11 6.03 -8.48 -6.45
C TRP A 11 5.61 -9.13 -7.77
N ALA A 12 5.47 -8.34 -8.84
CA ALA A 12 5.04 -8.82 -10.16
C ALA A 12 6.25 -9.41 -10.87
N THR A 13 7.40 -8.74 -10.79
CA THR A 13 8.69 -9.25 -11.26
C THR A 13 9.01 -10.61 -10.65
N GLN A 14 8.99 -10.72 -9.32
CA GLN A 14 9.31 -11.98 -8.64
C GLN A 14 8.30 -13.09 -8.97
N SER A 15 7.01 -12.74 -9.12
CA SER A 15 5.98 -13.70 -9.52
C SER A 15 6.16 -14.18 -10.97
N LEU A 16 6.51 -13.29 -11.90
CA LEU A 16 6.81 -13.64 -13.29
C LEU A 16 8.00 -14.59 -13.37
N LEU A 17 9.09 -14.27 -12.66
CA LEU A 17 10.30 -15.09 -12.62
C LEU A 17 10.01 -16.48 -12.04
N ARG A 18 9.21 -16.56 -10.96
CA ARG A 18 8.80 -17.84 -10.38
C ARG A 18 8.00 -18.69 -11.37
N LEU A 19 7.01 -18.11 -12.07
CA LEU A 19 6.25 -18.85 -13.08
C LEU A 19 7.13 -19.34 -14.24
N ALA A 20 8.11 -18.53 -14.67
CA ALA A 20 9.06 -18.92 -15.70
C ALA A 20 9.98 -20.08 -15.24
N GLN A 21 10.46 -20.05 -13.98
CA GLN A 21 11.27 -21.12 -13.38
C GLN A 21 10.51 -22.45 -13.29
N GLU A 22 9.20 -22.40 -13.05
CA GLU A 22 8.33 -23.59 -13.08
C GLU A 22 8.02 -24.11 -14.50
N GLY A 23 8.56 -23.45 -15.54
CA GLY A 23 8.32 -23.83 -16.93
C GLY A 23 6.89 -23.56 -17.40
N ARG A 24 6.17 -22.61 -16.78
CA ARG A 24 4.83 -22.22 -17.23
C ARG A 24 4.89 -21.53 -18.59
N GLU A 25 3.89 -21.79 -19.44
CA GLU A 25 3.79 -21.16 -20.76
C GLU A 25 3.30 -19.71 -20.63
N LEU A 26 4.24 -18.77 -20.61
CA LEU A 26 3.98 -17.33 -20.55
C LEU A 26 3.86 -16.75 -21.97
N LEU A 27 2.72 -16.12 -22.27
CA LEU A 27 2.42 -15.54 -23.58
C LEU A 27 2.96 -14.13 -23.76
N GLY A 28 3.27 -13.44 -22.67
CA GLY A 28 3.69 -12.06 -22.66
C GLY A 28 3.38 -11.37 -21.34
N VAL A 29 3.83 -10.12 -21.24
CA VAL A 29 3.65 -9.28 -20.06
C VAL A 29 2.98 -7.98 -20.46
N VAL A 30 1.87 -7.65 -19.80
CA VAL A 30 1.14 -6.40 -19.93
C VAL A 30 1.50 -5.50 -18.76
N THR A 31 2.22 -4.42 -19.01
CA THR A 31 2.59 -3.44 -17.98
C THR A 31 1.83 -2.12 -18.18
N ARG A 32 1.83 -1.29 -17.14
CA ARG A 32 1.31 0.07 -17.23
C ARG A 32 2.26 0.97 -18.04
N VAL A 33 1.74 2.02 -18.66
CA VAL A 33 2.54 2.87 -19.56
C VAL A 33 3.52 3.74 -18.78
N LYS A 34 3.05 4.48 -17.76
CA LYS A 34 3.90 5.37 -16.94
C LYS A 34 3.36 5.57 -15.52
N PRO A 35 4.21 5.48 -14.48
CA PRO A 35 5.54 4.86 -14.51
C PRO A 35 5.40 3.33 -14.66
N SER A 36 6.23 2.70 -15.48
CA SER A 36 6.37 1.23 -15.48
C SER A 36 7.58 0.86 -14.63
N ASP A 37 7.48 -0.24 -13.91
CA ASP A 37 8.61 -0.81 -13.17
C ASP A 37 9.70 -1.30 -14.14
N PRO A 38 10.93 -0.77 -14.07
CA PRO A 38 12.00 -1.16 -14.98
C PRO A 38 12.42 -2.63 -14.82
N GLU A 39 12.39 -3.15 -13.59
CA GLU A 39 12.82 -4.51 -13.26
C GLU A 39 11.91 -5.56 -13.93
N LEU A 40 10.60 -5.30 -13.96
CA LEU A 40 9.64 -6.14 -14.67
C LEU A 40 9.87 -6.14 -16.19
N LEU A 41 10.15 -4.96 -16.77
CA LEU A 41 10.41 -4.82 -18.20
C LEU A 41 11.68 -5.57 -18.61
N GLU A 42 12.77 -5.38 -17.85
CA GLU A 42 14.05 -6.06 -18.07
C GLU A 42 13.91 -7.58 -17.91
N SER A 43 13.18 -8.04 -16.90
CA SER A 43 12.92 -9.47 -16.67
C SER A 43 12.13 -10.10 -17.82
N ALA A 44 11.08 -9.42 -18.30
CA ALA A 44 10.31 -9.90 -19.46
C ALA A 44 11.17 -10.00 -20.73
N GLN A 45 12.03 -9.01 -20.97
CA GLN A 45 12.97 -9.02 -22.10
C GLN A 45 13.99 -10.15 -21.99
N ALA A 46 14.56 -10.36 -20.80
CA ALA A 46 15.52 -11.44 -20.54
C ALA A 46 14.90 -12.83 -20.75
N LEU A 47 13.59 -12.97 -20.49
CA LEU A 47 12.82 -14.18 -20.76
C LEU A 47 12.34 -14.29 -22.22
N GLY A 48 12.59 -13.28 -23.07
CA GLY A 48 12.13 -13.26 -24.46
C GLY A 48 10.61 -13.10 -24.62
N LEU A 49 9.92 -12.56 -23.61
CA LEU A 49 8.48 -12.39 -23.60
C LEU A 49 8.06 -11.10 -24.31
N PRO A 50 7.00 -11.11 -25.14
CA PRO A 50 6.47 -9.89 -25.72
C PRO A 50 5.91 -8.99 -24.63
N LEU A 51 6.19 -7.69 -24.78
CA LEU A 51 5.73 -6.63 -23.89
C LEU A 51 4.55 -5.88 -24.51
N PHE A 52 3.51 -5.67 -23.71
CA PHE A 52 2.34 -4.87 -24.09
C PHE A 52 2.15 -3.74 -23.09
N GLN A 53 1.91 -2.51 -23.59
CA GLN A 53 1.70 -1.33 -22.75
C GLN A 53 0.50 -0.52 -23.26
N PRO A 54 -0.73 -1.05 -23.15
CA PRO A 54 -1.91 -0.33 -23.63
C PRO A 54 -2.19 0.89 -22.74
N THR A 55 -2.35 2.06 -23.35
CA THR A 55 -2.84 3.27 -22.65
C THR A 55 -4.23 3.04 -22.04
N LYS A 56 -5.05 2.19 -22.68
CA LYS A 56 -6.36 1.77 -22.21
C LYS A 56 -6.53 0.27 -22.46
N VAL A 57 -6.62 -0.52 -21.39
CA VAL A 57 -6.71 -1.99 -21.47
C VAL A 57 -8.03 -2.49 -22.05
N ASN A 58 -9.08 -1.66 -22.03
CA ASN A 58 -10.42 -2.05 -22.45
C ASN A 58 -10.76 -1.64 -23.89
N THR A 59 -9.80 -1.19 -24.71
CA THR A 59 -10.13 -0.82 -26.09
C THR A 59 -10.34 -2.08 -26.93
N PRO A 60 -11.25 -2.05 -27.92
CA PRO A 60 -11.50 -3.20 -28.79
C PRO A 60 -10.24 -3.74 -29.46
N GLU A 61 -9.29 -2.87 -29.81
CA GLU A 61 -8.03 -3.23 -30.45
C GLU A 61 -7.16 -4.07 -29.52
N PHE A 62 -7.01 -3.65 -28.25
CA PHE A 62 -6.21 -4.40 -27.29
C PHE A 62 -6.90 -5.71 -26.87
N VAL A 63 -8.22 -5.69 -26.71
CA VAL A 63 -8.99 -6.92 -26.44
C VAL A 63 -8.82 -7.93 -27.58
N ALA A 64 -8.88 -7.50 -28.84
CA ALA A 64 -8.63 -8.35 -30.00
C ALA A 64 -7.19 -8.88 -30.03
N GLN A 65 -6.20 -8.06 -29.65
CA GLN A 65 -4.81 -8.48 -29.53
C GLN A 65 -4.64 -9.58 -28.47
N VAL A 66 -5.26 -9.43 -27.29
CA VAL A 66 -5.24 -10.45 -26.24
C VAL A 66 -5.96 -11.73 -26.69
N ALA A 67 -7.12 -11.61 -27.32
CA ALA A 67 -7.85 -12.76 -27.86
C ALA A 67 -7.03 -13.55 -28.90
N ALA A 68 -6.25 -12.86 -29.74
CA ALA A 68 -5.37 -13.50 -30.72
C ALA A 68 -4.24 -14.33 -30.08
N LEU A 69 -3.80 -13.96 -28.87
CA LEU A 69 -2.84 -14.77 -28.10
C LEU A 69 -3.48 -16.07 -27.60
N ARG A 70 -4.81 -16.13 -27.48
CA ARG A 70 -5.61 -17.25 -26.93
C ARG A 70 -5.11 -17.69 -25.54
N PRO A 71 -5.04 -16.79 -24.55
CA PRO A 71 -4.68 -17.17 -23.18
C PRO A 71 -5.69 -18.18 -22.62
N ASP A 72 -5.21 -19.14 -21.82
CA ASP A 72 -6.10 -19.97 -21.01
C ASP A 72 -6.50 -19.23 -19.74
N LEU A 73 -5.57 -18.45 -19.17
CA LEU A 73 -5.73 -17.70 -17.91
C LEU A 73 -5.02 -16.35 -17.97
N ASN A 74 -5.67 -15.30 -17.48
CA ASN A 74 -5.07 -13.98 -17.28
C ASN A 74 -4.75 -13.76 -15.79
N LEU A 75 -3.59 -13.17 -15.50
CA LEU A 75 -3.13 -12.89 -14.12
C LEU A 75 -2.95 -11.38 -13.92
N SER A 76 -3.47 -10.80 -12.84
CA SER A 76 -3.27 -9.41 -12.41
C SER A 76 -2.47 -9.39 -11.12
N VAL A 77 -1.24 -8.87 -11.18
CA VAL A 77 -0.38 -8.63 -10.03
C VAL A 77 -0.07 -7.13 -9.96
N SER A 78 -0.89 -6.39 -9.21
CA SER A 78 -0.81 -4.93 -9.07
C SER A 78 -0.94 -4.16 -10.39
N TYR A 79 -1.79 -4.63 -11.30
CA TYR A 79 -2.19 -3.84 -12.47
C TYR A 79 -3.10 -2.67 -12.06
N ASP A 80 -3.02 -1.54 -12.75
CA ASP A 80 -3.57 -0.26 -12.28
C ASP A 80 -4.87 0.19 -12.97
N GLN A 81 -5.25 -0.46 -14.07
CA GLN A 81 -6.47 -0.14 -14.81
C GLN A 81 -7.62 -1.06 -14.41
N ILE A 82 -8.83 -0.51 -14.37
CA ILE A 82 -10.06 -1.28 -14.18
C ILE A 82 -10.30 -2.15 -15.41
N LEU A 83 -10.48 -3.44 -15.20
CA LEU A 83 -10.78 -4.43 -16.23
C LEU A 83 -12.30 -4.52 -16.44
N ARG A 84 -12.74 -4.46 -17.69
CA ARG A 84 -14.16 -4.59 -18.05
C ARG A 84 -14.43 -5.93 -18.73
N ARG A 85 -15.70 -6.29 -18.79
CA ARG A 85 -16.18 -7.58 -19.32
C ARG A 85 -15.44 -8.09 -20.57
N PRO A 86 -15.21 -7.31 -21.64
CA PRO A 86 -14.56 -7.84 -22.85
C PRO A 86 -13.14 -8.40 -22.62
N ILE A 87 -12.35 -7.78 -21.73
CA ILE A 87 -11.01 -8.29 -21.40
C ILE A 87 -11.08 -9.38 -20.32
N LEU A 88 -12.04 -9.31 -19.40
CA LEU A 88 -12.25 -10.33 -18.36
C LEU A 88 -12.60 -11.69 -18.97
N GLU A 89 -13.40 -11.70 -20.04
CA GLU A 89 -13.86 -12.90 -20.74
C GLU A 89 -12.86 -13.39 -21.83
N SER A 90 -11.69 -12.76 -21.94
CA SER A 90 -10.70 -13.10 -22.99
C SER A 90 -9.97 -14.42 -22.78
N ALA A 91 -10.14 -15.05 -21.62
CA ALA A 91 -9.52 -16.31 -21.25
C ALA A 91 -10.58 -17.25 -20.63
N PRO A 92 -10.65 -18.54 -21.03
CA PRO A 92 -11.68 -19.46 -20.58
C PRO A 92 -11.58 -19.82 -19.08
N GLN A 93 -10.38 -19.80 -18.50
CA GLN A 93 -10.19 -19.99 -17.04
C GLN A 93 -10.32 -18.67 -16.26
N GLY A 94 -10.66 -17.59 -16.95
CA GLY A 94 -10.95 -16.28 -16.36
C GLY A 94 -9.71 -15.41 -16.12
N PHE A 95 -9.89 -14.46 -15.20
CA PHE A 95 -8.91 -13.45 -14.83
C PHE A 95 -8.74 -13.48 -13.31
N ILE A 96 -7.51 -13.69 -12.83
CA ILE A 96 -7.21 -13.77 -11.40
C ILE A 96 -6.49 -12.50 -10.96
N ASN A 97 -6.90 -11.93 -9.84
CA ASN A 97 -6.16 -10.86 -9.18
C ASN A 97 -5.55 -11.35 -7.88
N PHE A 98 -4.32 -10.91 -7.64
CA PHE A 98 -3.56 -11.21 -6.44
C PHE A 98 -3.50 -9.95 -5.58
N HIS A 99 -4.21 -10.01 -4.45
CA HIS A 99 -4.48 -8.87 -3.59
C HIS A 99 -3.81 -9.01 -2.23
N ALA A 100 -3.08 -7.98 -1.80
CA ALA A 100 -2.47 -7.92 -0.47
C ALA A 100 -3.48 -7.46 0.60
N GLY A 101 -4.63 -8.14 0.70
CA GLY A 101 -5.65 -7.91 1.71
C GLY A 101 -6.42 -9.17 2.07
N LYS A 102 -6.99 -9.21 3.28
CA LYS A 102 -7.78 -10.33 3.81
C LYS A 102 -9.24 -10.21 3.38
N LEU A 103 -9.52 -10.54 2.11
CA LEU A 103 -10.87 -10.46 1.56
C LEU A 103 -11.85 -11.34 2.37
N PRO A 104 -13.09 -10.87 2.58
CA PRO A 104 -13.74 -9.70 1.96
C PRO A 104 -13.41 -8.34 2.62
N CYS A 105 -12.64 -8.32 3.69
CA CYS A 105 -12.13 -7.08 4.28
C CYS A 105 -10.95 -6.55 3.49
N TYR A 106 -10.66 -5.25 3.65
CA TYR A 106 -9.51 -4.62 3.03
C TYR A 106 -9.50 -4.65 1.49
N ARG A 107 -10.65 -4.52 0.84
CA ARG A 107 -10.75 -4.26 -0.62
C ARG A 107 -10.12 -2.92 -0.98
N GLY A 108 -9.71 -2.75 -2.23
CA GLY A 108 -9.27 -1.47 -2.76
C GLY A 108 -7.75 -1.27 -2.70
N ARG A 109 -7.32 -0.10 -2.21
CA ARG A 109 -5.94 0.38 -2.41
C ARG A 109 -5.23 0.73 -1.10
N ASN A 110 -3.90 0.79 -1.14
CA ASN A 110 -3.05 1.11 0.00
C ASN A 110 -3.25 0.20 1.23
N VAL A 111 -3.61 -1.07 1.00
CA VAL A 111 -4.01 -2.00 2.06
C VAL A 111 -2.93 -2.19 3.13
N LEU A 112 -1.65 -2.30 2.75
CA LEU A 112 -0.55 -2.40 3.73
C LEU A 112 -0.53 -1.20 4.68
N ASN A 113 -0.75 0.01 4.16
CA ASN A 113 -0.82 1.21 4.98
C ASN A 113 -2.04 1.15 5.92
N TRP A 114 -3.21 0.77 5.39
CA TRP A 114 -4.44 0.69 6.17
C TRP A 114 -4.38 -0.36 7.27
N ALA A 115 -3.81 -1.54 7.00
CA ALA A 115 -3.59 -2.58 7.99
C ALA A 115 -2.70 -2.08 9.15
N LEU A 116 -1.61 -1.37 8.84
CA LEU A 116 -0.73 -0.77 9.86
C LEU A 116 -1.43 0.35 10.64
N ILE A 117 -2.19 1.23 9.97
CA ILE A 117 -2.98 2.31 10.58
C ILE A 117 -4.02 1.75 11.56
N ASN A 118 -4.74 0.72 11.15
CA ASN A 118 -5.78 0.08 11.97
C ASN A 118 -5.19 -0.81 13.08
N GLY A 119 -3.86 -1.00 13.09
CA GLY A 119 -3.18 -1.77 14.14
C GLY A 119 -3.43 -3.26 14.03
N GLU A 120 -3.60 -3.76 12.81
CA GLU A 120 -3.77 -5.19 12.53
C GLU A 120 -2.56 -5.99 12.99
N LYS A 121 -2.81 -7.24 13.40
CA LYS A 121 -1.79 -8.20 13.82
C LYS A 121 -1.35 -9.13 12.68
N GLU A 122 -2.07 -9.12 11.57
CA GLU A 122 -1.77 -9.89 10.37
C GLU A 122 -2.28 -9.16 9.13
N ILE A 123 -1.68 -9.46 7.97
CA ILE A 123 -2.18 -9.06 6.65
C ILE A 123 -2.61 -10.32 5.88
N GLY A 124 -3.69 -10.22 5.12
CA GLY A 124 -4.11 -11.28 4.20
C GLY A 124 -3.44 -11.13 2.83
N LEU A 125 -3.19 -12.25 2.17
CA LEU A 125 -2.80 -12.35 0.78
C LEU A 125 -3.84 -13.23 0.08
N THR A 126 -4.54 -12.71 -0.91
CA THR A 126 -5.68 -13.39 -1.52
C THR A 126 -5.52 -13.49 -3.03
N ALA A 127 -5.63 -14.69 -3.59
CA ALA A 127 -5.90 -14.87 -5.01
C ALA A 127 -7.42 -15.01 -5.18
N HIS A 128 -8.00 -14.23 -6.08
CA HIS A 128 -9.44 -14.27 -6.33
C HIS A 128 -9.75 -14.03 -7.81
N TYR A 129 -10.90 -14.53 -8.27
CA TYR A 129 -11.42 -14.19 -9.59
C TYR A 129 -11.77 -12.71 -9.66
N VAL A 130 -11.53 -12.10 -10.81
CA VAL A 130 -11.94 -10.71 -11.09
C VAL A 130 -13.36 -10.71 -11.65
N ASN A 131 -14.20 -9.85 -11.10
CA ASN A 131 -15.52 -9.51 -11.64
C ASN A 131 -15.57 -8.00 -11.95
N GLU A 132 -16.76 -7.46 -12.23
CA GLU A 132 -16.92 -6.03 -12.59
C GLU A 132 -16.75 -5.07 -11.40
N GLU A 133 -16.66 -5.59 -10.18
CA GLU A 133 -16.46 -4.83 -8.96
C GLU A 133 -15.01 -4.97 -8.44
N ILE A 134 -14.63 -4.09 -7.50
CA ILE A 134 -13.26 -4.06 -6.98
C ILE A 134 -13.10 -5.09 -5.86
N ASP A 135 -12.29 -6.12 -6.13
CA ASP A 135 -11.88 -7.15 -5.17
C ASP A 135 -13.05 -7.92 -4.52
N THR A 136 -14.14 -8.15 -5.28
CA THR A 136 -15.34 -8.87 -4.76
C THR A 136 -15.56 -10.26 -5.37
N GLY A 137 -14.80 -10.64 -6.40
CA GLY A 137 -14.95 -11.96 -7.02
C GLY A 137 -14.46 -13.10 -6.12
N ASP A 138 -14.85 -14.33 -6.47
CA ASP A 138 -14.70 -15.48 -5.58
C ASP A 138 -13.23 -15.76 -5.23
N ILE A 139 -12.98 -16.05 -3.96
CA ILE A 139 -11.64 -16.33 -3.44
C ILE A 139 -11.22 -17.73 -3.86
N ILE A 140 -10.01 -17.85 -4.41
CA ILE A 140 -9.39 -19.12 -4.81
C ILE A 140 -8.56 -19.67 -3.66
N LEU A 141 -7.70 -18.82 -3.09
CA LEU A 141 -6.90 -19.15 -1.91
C LEU A 141 -6.53 -17.88 -1.15
N GLN A 142 -6.37 -18.03 0.16
CA GLN A 142 -5.98 -16.93 1.04
C GLN A 142 -4.94 -17.42 2.07
N ARG A 143 -3.94 -16.58 2.33
CA ARG A 143 -2.91 -16.77 3.36
C ARG A 143 -2.86 -15.56 4.27
N THR A 144 -2.29 -15.71 5.46
CA THR A 144 -1.97 -14.57 6.32
C THR A 144 -0.49 -14.52 6.64
N LEU A 145 0.00 -13.30 6.84
CA LEU A 145 1.35 -13.02 7.33
C LEU A 145 1.22 -12.21 8.61
N PRO A 146 2.03 -12.48 9.65
CA PRO A 146 1.99 -11.70 10.88
C PRO A 146 2.45 -10.26 10.61
N ILE A 147 1.97 -9.32 11.44
CA ILE A 147 2.46 -7.95 11.55
C ILE A 147 2.92 -7.78 12.99
N ALA A 148 4.23 -7.64 13.19
CA ALA A 148 4.78 -7.34 14.50
C ALA A 148 4.37 -5.92 14.93
N TRP A 149 4.28 -5.69 16.24
CA TRP A 149 3.96 -4.37 16.77
C TRP A 149 4.95 -3.30 16.31
N THR A 150 6.22 -3.69 16.13
CA THR A 150 7.32 -2.83 15.70
C THR A 150 7.47 -2.70 14.20
N ASP A 151 6.73 -3.48 13.39
CA ASP A 151 6.84 -3.42 11.93
C ASP A 151 6.40 -2.05 11.41
N GLY A 152 7.22 -1.47 10.54
CA GLY A 152 6.87 -0.36 9.69
C GLY A 152 6.40 -0.79 8.31
N TYR A 153 6.10 0.19 7.47
CA TYR A 153 5.67 -0.05 6.09
C TYR A 153 6.69 -0.83 5.27
N GLY A 154 7.99 -0.50 5.38
CA GLY A 154 9.06 -1.21 4.67
C GLY A 154 9.13 -2.69 5.04
N ASP A 155 9.11 -3.01 6.33
CA ASP A 155 9.20 -4.40 6.83
C ASP A 155 8.02 -5.25 6.32
N LEU A 156 6.81 -4.69 6.38
CA LEU A 156 5.62 -5.38 5.91
C LEU A 156 5.64 -5.55 4.38
N LEU A 157 6.07 -4.51 3.65
CA LEU A 157 6.18 -4.56 2.19
C LEU A 157 7.16 -5.65 1.75
N GLU A 158 8.35 -5.72 2.34
CA GLU A 158 9.35 -6.74 2.05
C GLU A 158 8.77 -8.16 2.25
N ARG A 159 8.12 -8.38 3.39
CA ARG A 159 7.51 -9.68 3.72
C ARG A 159 6.41 -10.08 2.74
N VAL A 160 5.56 -9.12 2.35
CA VAL A 160 4.48 -9.35 1.37
C VAL A 160 5.05 -9.64 -0.01
N VAL A 161 6.04 -8.86 -0.46
CA VAL A 161 6.69 -9.06 -1.77
C VAL A 161 7.32 -10.44 -1.85
N ALA A 162 8.01 -10.88 -0.80
CA ALA A 162 8.65 -12.20 -0.75
C ALA A 162 7.64 -13.37 -0.80
N ALA A 163 6.44 -13.21 -0.24
CA ALA A 163 5.42 -14.26 -0.18
C ALA A 163 4.51 -14.33 -1.42
N PHE A 164 4.44 -13.25 -2.20
CA PHE A 164 3.56 -13.15 -3.38
C PHE A 164 3.83 -14.20 -4.47
N PRO A 165 5.09 -14.52 -4.83
CA PRO A 165 5.38 -15.51 -5.88
C PRO A 165 4.80 -16.90 -5.58
N ASP A 166 4.85 -17.34 -4.32
CA ASP A 166 4.26 -18.61 -3.91
C ASP A 166 2.73 -18.57 -4.00
N LEU A 167 2.09 -17.48 -3.54
CA LEU A 167 0.65 -17.28 -3.69
C LEU A 167 0.21 -17.40 -5.17
N VAL A 168 0.97 -16.79 -6.08
CA VAL A 168 0.71 -16.81 -7.52
C VAL A 168 0.86 -18.22 -8.09
N ALA A 169 2.00 -18.87 -7.82
CA ALA A 169 2.29 -20.22 -8.30
C ALA A 169 1.25 -21.24 -7.82
N ASP A 170 0.85 -21.14 -6.56
CA ASP A 170 -0.13 -22.06 -5.96
C ASP A 170 -1.53 -21.88 -6.55
N ALA A 171 -1.96 -20.63 -6.77
CA ALA A 171 -3.26 -20.37 -7.42
C ALA A 171 -3.30 -20.88 -8.86
N VAL A 172 -2.22 -20.62 -9.62
CA VAL A 172 -2.07 -21.11 -10.99
C VAL A 172 -2.08 -22.65 -11.00
N SER A 173 -1.44 -23.30 -10.04
CA SER A 173 -1.44 -24.76 -9.92
C SER A 173 -2.82 -25.33 -9.60
N LEU A 174 -3.57 -24.72 -8.68
CA LEU A 174 -4.94 -25.14 -8.36
C LEU A 174 -5.85 -25.07 -9.58
N ILE A 175 -5.79 -23.96 -10.33
CA ILE A 175 -6.58 -23.77 -11.56
C ILE A 175 -6.17 -24.80 -12.63
N ALA A 176 -4.87 -24.95 -12.88
CA ALA A 176 -4.38 -25.88 -13.89
C ALA A 176 -4.79 -27.34 -13.64
N ASN A 177 -4.93 -27.72 -12.37
CA ASN A 177 -5.30 -29.07 -11.94
C ASN A 177 -6.81 -29.25 -11.76
N GLY A 178 -7.63 -28.21 -11.99
CA GLY A 178 -9.07 -28.27 -11.75
C GLY A 178 -9.45 -28.48 -10.28
N ALA A 179 -8.57 -28.07 -9.36
CA ALA A 179 -8.70 -28.32 -7.91
C ALA A 179 -9.20 -27.09 -7.14
N VAL A 180 -9.73 -26.08 -7.83
CA VAL A 180 -10.25 -24.86 -7.21
C VAL A 180 -11.62 -25.14 -6.59
N GLU A 181 -11.76 -24.79 -5.32
CA GLU A 181 -13.05 -24.67 -4.64
C GLU A 181 -13.28 -23.18 -4.35
N PRO A 182 -13.97 -22.43 -5.25
CA PRO A 182 -14.15 -21.00 -5.09
C PRO A 182 -14.97 -20.68 -3.84
N GLN A 183 -14.56 -19.69 -3.07
CA GLN A 183 -15.30 -19.19 -1.91
C GLN A 183 -16.00 -17.88 -2.29
N PRO A 184 -17.34 -17.86 -2.46
CA PRO A 184 -18.06 -16.67 -2.85
C PRO A 184 -18.02 -15.58 -1.78
N GLN A 185 -17.80 -14.33 -2.21
CA GLN A 185 -17.84 -13.18 -1.30
C GLN A 185 -19.20 -12.48 -1.22
N ALA A 186 -20.14 -12.77 -2.14
CA ALA A 186 -21.36 -11.99 -2.35
C ALA A 186 -22.27 -11.85 -1.10
N HIS A 187 -22.22 -12.82 -0.20
CA HIS A 187 -23.01 -12.83 1.03
C HIS A 187 -22.23 -12.36 2.27
N LEU A 188 -20.96 -11.98 2.11
CA LEU A 188 -20.09 -11.60 3.23
C LEU A 188 -19.99 -10.08 3.35
N HIS A 189 -20.00 -9.58 4.59
CA HIS A 189 -19.70 -8.18 4.87
C HIS A 189 -18.20 -7.91 4.70
N GLY A 190 -17.87 -7.00 3.78
CA GLY A 190 -16.51 -6.56 3.50
C GLY A 190 -16.27 -5.10 3.85
N THR A 191 -15.01 -4.69 3.85
CA THR A 191 -14.58 -3.29 4.02
C THR A 191 -13.78 -2.85 2.82
N TYR A 192 -13.98 -1.61 2.39
CA TYR A 192 -13.26 -1.00 1.28
C TYR A 192 -12.40 0.15 1.79
N PHE A 193 -11.16 0.21 1.30
CA PHE A 193 -10.25 1.32 1.58
C PHE A 193 -9.77 1.96 0.29
N SER A 194 -9.85 3.29 0.25
CA SER A 194 -9.48 4.07 -0.92
C SER A 194 -7.96 4.32 -0.97
N LYS A 195 -7.51 4.78 -2.14
CA LYS A 195 -6.13 5.25 -2.31
C LYS A 195 -5.89 6.43 -1.37
N ARG A 196 -4.79 6.39 -0.62
CA ARG A 196 -4.33 7.54 0.17
C ARG A 196 -3.90 8.70 -0.72
N GLN A 197 -4.15 9.92 -0.28
CA GLN A 197 -3.91 11.15 -1.03
C GLN A 197 -2.91 12.06 -0.32
N ASN A 198 -2.36 13.03 -1.06
CA ASN A 198 -1.58 14.09 -0.45
C ASN A 198 -2.45 14.86 0.55
N GLY A 199 -1.96 15.02 1.77
CA GLY A 199 -2.71 15.52 2.92
C GLY A 199 -2.98 14.44 3.96
N ASP A 200 -3.05 13.16 3.58
CA ASP A 200 -3.29 12.09 4.54
C ASP A 200 -2.09 11.87 5.48
N GLU A 201 -0.94 12.51 5.22
CA GLU A 201 0.26 12.42 6.06
C GLU A 201 0.13 13.18 7.39
N TRP A 202 -0.78 14.15 7.47
CA TRP A 202 -0.86 15.06 8.61
C TRP A 202 -1.33 14.38 9.90
N LEU A 203 -0.58 14.56 10.98
CA LEU A 203 -0.94 14.06 12.29
C LEU A 203 -1.95 14.97 12.97
N ASP A 204 -2.99 14.35 13.51
CA ASP A 204 -3.88 14.94 14.48
C ASP A 204 -3.47 14.48 15.87
N TRP A 205 -2.87 15.39 16.64
CA TRP A 205 -2.35 15.09 17.98
C TRP A 205 -3.44 14.83 19.01
N SER A 206 -4.71 15.12 18.70
CA SER A 206 -5.85 14.78 19.57
C SER A 206 -6.19 13.29 19.57
N GLN A 207 -5.63 12.51 18.63
CA GLN A 207 -5.80 11.05 18.61
C GLN A 207 -5.00 10.38 19.72
N SER A 208 -5.31 9.10 20.00
CA SER A 208 -4.56 8.29 20.95
C SER A 208 -3.12 8.08 20.50
N SER A 209 -2.20 7.84 21.45
CA SER A 209 -0.80 7.52 21.12
C SER A 209 -0.69 6.28 20.23
N ARG A 210 -1.57 5.30 20.42
CA ARG A 210 -1.61 4.10 19.58
C ARG A 210 -1.91 4.44 18.11
N ASN A 211 -2.90 5.29 17.86
CA ASN A 211 -3.31 5.66 16.50
C ASN A 211 -2.24 6.50 15.80
N ILE A 212 -1.65 7.47 16.50
CA ILE A 212 -0.57 8.28 15.93
C ILE A 212 0.67 7.41 15.66
N TYR A 213 1.04 6.50 16.57
CA TYR A 213 2.12 5.55 16.36
C TYR A 213 1.88 4.66 15.13
N ASN A 214 0.69 4.06 15.04
CA ASN A 214 0.28 3.25 13.89
C ASN A 214 0.34 4.05 12.58
N LYS A 215 -0.13 5.29 12.58
CA LYS A 215 -0.04 6.16 11.41
C LYS A 215 1.41 6.43 11.01
N ILE A 216 2.29 6.72 11.97
CA ILE A 216 3.72 6.96 11.71
C ILE A 216 4.37 5.73 11.09
N ARG A 217 4.24 4.54 11.70
CA ARG A 217 4.85 3.31 11.17
C ARG A 217 4.25 2.91 9.81
N ALA A 218 2.97 3.18 9.57
CA ALA A 218 2.28 2.87 8.33
C ALA A 218 2.74 3.69 7.12
N ILE A 219 3.35 4.86 7.34
CA ILE A 219 3.73 5.78 6.26
C ILE A 219 5.20 6.19 6.35
N THR A 220 5.99 5.50 7.18
CA THR A 220 7.44 5.63 7.25
C THR A 220 8.11 5.13 5.97
N HIS A 221 9.43 5.28 5.86
CA HIS A 221 10.20 4.87 4.69
C HIS A 221 9.87 3.43 4.25
N PRO A 222 9.72 3.19 2.93
CA PRO A 222 9.88 4.12 1.80
C PRO A 222 8.66 5.05 1.53
N GLY A 223 7.68 5.13 2.42
CA GLY A 223 6.51 6.01 2.32
C GLY A 223 6.79 7.51 2.50
N PRO A 224 5.74 8.35 2.50
CA PRO A 224 5.87 9.82 2.45
C PRO A 224 6.23 10.49 3.79
N GLY A 225 6.22 9.74 4.90
CA GLY A 225 6.46 10.21 6.26
C GLY A 225 5.27 10.96 6.86
N ALA A 226 5.05 10.81 8.17
CA ALA A 226 3.98 11.53 8.85
C ALA A 226 4.35 13.01 9.04
N ARG A 227 3.40 13.93 8.93
CA ARG A 227 3.70 15.38 8.94
C ARG A 227 3.02 16.10 10.08
N THR A 228 3.69 17.13 10.58
CA THR A 228 3.13 18.07 11.56
C THR A 228 3.75 19.45 11.39
N LEU A 229 3.22 20.46 12.07
CA LEU A 229 3.81 21.79 12.11
C LEU A 229 4.50 22.02 13.45
N LEU A 230 5.61 22.74 13.41
CA LEU A 230 6.26 23.35 14.56
C LEU A 230 6.70 24.77 14.16
N ASP A 231 6.24 25.77 14.89
CA ASP A 231 6.53 27.20 14.60
C ASP A 231 6.26 27.58 13.13
N GLY A 232 5.18 27.05 12.57
CA GLY A 232 4.78 27.26 11.17
C GLY A 232 5.55 26.44 10.13
N GLN A 233 6.57 25.69 10.55
CA GLN A 233 7.39 24.87 9.65
C GLN A 233 6.90 23.41 9.59
N VAL A 234 6.91 22.83 8.39
CA VAL A 234 6.57 21.42 8.18
C VAL A 234 7.70 20.53 8.70
N VAL A 235 7.35 19.63 9.61
CA VAL A 235 8.26 18.62 10.14
C VAL A 235 7.74 17.22 9.81
N THR A 236 8.61 16.37 9.27
CA THR A 236 8.29 14.96 9.02
C THR A 236 8.70 14.10 10.23
N ILE A 237 7.85 13.15 10.62
CA ILE A 237 8.08 12.12 11.64
C ILE A 237 8.25 10.79 10.93
N TRP A 238 9.45 10.22 10.99
CA TRP A 238 9.73 8.91 10.39
C TRP A 238 9.53 7.77 11.38
N ARG A 239 9.83 8.02 12.66
CA ARG A 239 9.76 7.00 13.69
C ARG A 239 9.20 7.57 14.99
N ALA A 240 8.44 6.73 15.67
CA ALA A 240 7.91 6.96 17.00
C ALA A 240 8.05 5.67 17.82
N PHE A 241 8.01 5.79 19.14
CA PHE A 241 7.84 4.69 20.06
C PHE A 241 6.55 4.87 20.83
N TYR A 242 5.85 3.75 20.99
CA TYR A 242 4.64 3.65 21.78
C TYR A 242 4.92 2.75 22.97
N ASP A 243 4.64 3.26 24.16
CA ASP A 243 4.70 2.49 25.39
C ASP A 243 3.32 2.57 26.07
N PRO A 244 2.58 1.45 26.16
CA PRO A 244 1.26 1.42 26.78
C PRO A 244 1.30 1.70 28.29
N GLY A 245 2.47 1.59 28.94
CA GLY A 245 2.68 1.88 30.36
C GLY A 245 2.80 3.36 30.68
N TRP A 246 2.85 4.25 29.69
CA TRP A 246 2.91 5.69 29.95
C TRP A 246 1.63 6.22 30.62
N PRO A 247 1.75 7.15 31.60
CA PRO A 247 0.61 7.76 32.26
C PRO A 247 -0.38 8.41 31.29
N THR A 248 -1.67 8.31 31.61
CA THR A 248 -2.78 8.90 30.85
C THR A 248 -3.14 10.29 31.37
N ASP A 249 -2.14 11.14 31.59
CA ASP A 249 -2.35 12.46 32.20
C ASP A 249 -3.16 13.38 31.28
N ILE A 250 -3.87 14.36 31.84
CA ILE A 250 -4.53 15.40 31.05
C ILE A 250 -3.53 16.54 30.82
N ALA A 251 -3.21 16.81 29.55
CA ALA A 251 -2.36 17.91 29.14
C ALA A 251 -2.72 18.32 27.70
N THR A 252 -2.10 19.38 27.20
CA THR A 252 -2.43 19.92 25.87
C THR A 252 -1.90 19.01 24.76
N PRO A 253 -2.75 18.43 23.89
CA PRO A 253 -2.27 17.62 22.77
C PRO A 253 -1.33 18.41 21.85
N GLY A 254 -0.25 17.74 21.44
CA GLY A 254 0.83 18.31 20.65
C GLY A 254 1.90 19.03 21.48
N GLN A 255 1.71 19.24 22.78
CA GLN A 255 2.73 19.88 23.61
C GLN A 255 3.91 18.94 23.86
N VAL A 256 5.14 19.49 23.74
CA VAL A 256 6.35 18.84 24.22
C VAL A 256 6.35 18.87 25.74
N VAL A 257 6.24 17.70 26.35
CA VAL A 257 6.19 17.52 27.81
C VAL A 257 7.47 16.94 28.38
N GLY A 258 8.42 16.57 27.52
CA GLY A 258 9.74 16.09 27.93
C GLY A 258 10.73 16.10 26.77
N CYS A 259 12.00 16.23 27.10
CA CYS A 259 13.10 16.15 26.15
C CYS A 259 14.27 15.45 26.84
N SER A 260 14.73 14.35 26.26
CA SER A 260 15.86 13.55 26.76
C SER A 260 16.92 13.50 25.66
N PRO A 261 18.20 13.82 25.96
CA PRO A 261 19.27 13.79 24.96
C PRO A 261 19.38 12.44 24.24
N ASN A 262 19.06 11.35 24.93
CA ASN A 262 19.15 9.98 24.41
C ASN A 262 17.81 9.42 23.93
N GLU A 263 16.69 9.83 24.51
CA GLU A 263 15.38 9.21 24.23
C GLU A 263 14.51 10.06 23.29
N GLY A 264 14.89 11.32 23.06
CA GLY A 264 14.22 12.21 22.12
C GLY A 264 13.16 13.10 22.77
N VAL A 265 12.19 13.53 21.95
CA VAL A 265 11.11 14.42 22.38
C VAL A 265 9.87 13.60 22.73
N VAL A 266 9.30 13.95 23.87
CA VAL A 266 8.10 13.35 24.44
C VAL A 266 6.93 14.33 24.17
N VAL A 267 5.99 13.93 23.31
CA VAL A 267 4.87 14.78 22.87
C VAL A 267 3.55 14.24 23.39
N LYS A 268 2.76 15.10 24.04
CA LYS A 268 1.44 14.75 24.53
C LYS A 268 0.48 14.46 23.37
N THR A 269 -0.28 13.37 23.47
CA THR A 269 -1.37 13.03 22.56
C THR A 269 -2.71 13.15 23.27
N GLY A 270 -3.83 12.80 22.61
CA GLY A 270 -5.15 12.86 23.23
C GLY A 270 -5.33 11.96 24.45
N VAL A 271 -4.55 10.89 24.58
CA VAL A 271 -4.69 9.93 25.70
C VAL A 271 -3.37 9.73 26.43
N GLN A 272 -2.31 9.38 25.70
CA GLN A 272 -0.98 9.07 26.26
C GLN A 272 0.05 10.05 25.70
N THR A 273 1.30 9.62 25.63
CA THR A 273 2.42 10.40 25.13
C THR A 273 3.13 9.59 24.04
N ILE A 274 3.77 10.24 23.06
CA ILE A 274 4.60 9.57 22.05
C ILE A 274 6.03 10.07 22.14
N LEU A 275 6.96 9.10 22.13
CA LEU A 275 8.40 9.31 22.13
C LEU A 275 8.93 9.30 20.68
N ARG A 276 9.72 10.30 20.30
CA ARG A 276 10.15 10.56 18.91
C ARG A 276 11.68 10.68 18.81
N GLN A 277 12.33 9.96 17.88
CA GLN A 277 13.77 10.10 17.60
C GLN A 277 14.08 10.67 16.19
N GLU A 278 13.67 10.08 15.06
CA GLU A 278 14.30 10.42 13.77
C GLU A 278 13.50 11.36 12.86
N LEU A 279 14.04 12.57 12.61
CA LEU A 279 13.39 13.65 11.84
C LEU A 279 14.21 14.21 10.70
N LYS A 280 13.50 14.72 9.70
CA LYS A 280 14.05 15.54 8.63
C LYS A 280 13.26 16.85 8.55
N LEU A 281 13.92 17.98 8.80
CA LEU A 281 13.39 19.30 8.43
C LEU A 281 13.68 19.53 6.94
N LYS A 282 12.79 20.24 6.24
CA LYS A 282 12.98 20.58 4.82
C LYS A 282 14.32 21.33 4.69
N ASN A 283 15.28 20.75 3.96
CA ASN A 283 16.66 21.24 3.73
C ASN A 283 17.72 20.96 4.82
N SER A 284 17.52 19.99 5.72
CA SER A 284 18.52 19.60 6.75
C SER A 284 18.86 18.10 6.71
N GLN A 285 19.98 17.72 7.34
CA GLN A 285 20.38 16.32 7.58
C GLN A 285 19.38 15.62 8.51
N TYR A 286 19.37 14.28 8.51
CA TYR A 286 18.60 13.51 9.50
C TYR A 286 19.07 13.88 10.91
N HIS A 287 18.15 14.43 11.72
CA HIS A 287 18.41 14.67 13.13
C HIS A 287 17.88 13.47 13.92
N ARG A 288 18.80 12.78 14.61
CA ARG A 288 18.51 11.62 15.46
C ARG A 288 17.76 11.99 16.75
N THR A 289 17.89 13.24 17.18
CA THR A 289 17.17 13.84 18.31
C THR A 289 16.97 15.35 18.06
N PRO A 290 15.74 15.85 17.88
CA PRO A 290 15.50 17.29 17.81
C PRO A 290 15.68 17.95 19.18
N LYS A 291 16.25 19.17 19.21
CA LYS A 291 16.29 20.02 20.41
C LYS A 291 15.04 20.90 20.46
N TRP A 292 13.89 20.34 20.84
CA TRP A 292 12.70 21.14 21.08
C TRP A 292 12.52 21.41 22.58
N PRO A 293 12.50 22.68 22.99
CA PRO A 293 12.20 23.04 24.38
C PRO A 293 10.87 22.46 24.84
N ILE A 294 10.83 22.09 26.12
CA ILE A 294 9.57 21.77 26.80
C ILE A 294 8.63 22.97 26.68
N GLY A 295 7.36 22.70 26.37
CA GLY A 295 6.34 23.71 26.14
C GLY A 295 6.08 24.04 24.66
N ASN A 296 7.00 23.70 23.74
CA ASN A 296 6.74 23.82 22.31
C ASN A 296 5.50 23.02 21.91
N ARG A 297 4.74 23.51 20.93
CA ARG A 297 3.49 22.89 20.51
C ARG A 297 3.54 22.46 19.05
N LEU A 298 3.40 21.16 18.86
CA LEU A 298 3.21 20.54 17.56
C LEU A 298 1.73 20.55 17.18
N GLY A 299 1.48 20.66 15.89
CA GLY A 299 0.15 20.42 15.34
C GLY A 299 -0.29 21.46 14.33
N LEU A 300 -1.31 21.07 13.56
CA LEU A 300 -1.99 21.95 12.64
C LEU A 300 -2.79 22.98 13.43
N ASN A 301 -2.32 24.22 13.47
CA ASN A 301 -3.18 25.32 13.82
C ASN A 301 -4.09 25.59 12.60
N LEU A 302 -5.37 25.19 12.69
CA LEU A 302 -6.34 25.38 11.61
C LEU A 302 -6.46 26.86 11.18
N MET A 303 -6.20 27.82 12.08
CA MET A 303 -6.15 29.25 11.74
C MET A 303 -4.96 29.62 10.86
N ILE A 304 -3.83 28.91 11.00
CA ILE A 304 -2.65 29.09 10.12
C ILE A 304 -2.91 28.44 8.76
N PHE A 305 -3.59 27.29 8.72
CA PHE A 305 -3.92 26.60 7.48
C PHE A 305 -4.95 27.37 6.63
N ALA A 306 -5.94 28.00 7.27
CA ALA A 306 -6.88 28.89 6.61
C ALA A 306 -6.17 30.11 5.98
N ARG A 307 -5.16 30.68 6.66
CA ARG A 307 -4.32 31.77 6.12
C ARG A 307 -3.45 31.32 4.94
N TRP A 308 -2.93 30.08 4.96
CA TRP A 308 -2.16 29.52 3.85
C TRP A 308 -3.00 29.35 2.57
N LYS A 309 -4.22 28.82 2.68
CA LYS A 309 -5.14 28.73 1.54
C LYS A 309 -5.61 30.10 1.01
N LEU A 310 -5.73 31.10 1.90
CA LEU A 310 -6.07 32.47 1.49
C LEU A 310 -4.91 33.14 0.74
N ALA A 311 -3.67 32.96 1.18
CA ALA A 311 -2.48 33.49 0.49
C ALA A 311 -2.25 32.85 -0.90
N ASP A 312 -2.63 31.58 -1.09
CA ASP A 312 -2.61 30.92 -2.40
C ASP A 312 -3.76 31.38 -3.33
N LEU A 313 -4.88 31.86 -2.77
CA LEU A 313 -6.00 32.43 -3.53
C LEU A 313 -5.74 33.90 -3.93
N GLU A 314 -5.06 34.68 -3.09
CA GLU A 314 -4.69 36.07 -3.38
C GLU A 314 -3.65 36.18 -4.51
N ASN A 315 -2.86 35.13 -4.77
CA ASN A 315 -1.93 35.06 -5.91
C ASN A 315 -2.57 34.60 -7.23
N VAL A 316 -3.89 34.35 -7.27
CA VAL A 316 -4.64 34.04 -8.51
C VAL A 316 -5.42 35.26 -9.03
N THR A 317 -5.42 36.37 -8.29
CA THR A 317 -6.11 37.61 -8.67
C THR A 317 -5.22 38.85 -8.63
N ALA A 318 -3.97 38.73 -9.07
CA ALA A 318 -3.08 39.86 -9.36
C ALA A 318 -2.48 39.73 -10.76
#